data_AF-A0A7R9V9W0-F1
#
_entry.id   AF-A0A7R9V9W0-F1
#
_cell.length_a   1.000
_cell.length_b   1.000
_cell.length_c   1.000
_cell.angle_alpha   90.00
_cell.angle_beta   90.00
_cell.angle_gamma   90.00
#
_symmetry.space_group_name_H-M   'P 1'
#
loop_
_entity.id
_entity.type
_entity.pdbx_description
1 polymer ?
#
loop_
_entity_poly.entity_id
_entity_poly.type
_entity_poly.pdbx_seq_one_letter_code
_entity_poly.pdbx_strand_id
1 'polypeptide(L)'
;DNIGYIIPYQVIKHFLDEYEQSGMYRGVPCAGFITLDLENPAQRAYMKMPEERSGILVVRIDPLSDAARVLQPHDVVMEVSGCSVADDGTAAFRDDERLEYTHLIRSMHVGDELEL
;
A
#
# COMPACT_ATOMS: atom_id res chain seq x y z
N ASP A 1 30.04 -6.72 11.61
CA ASP A 1 29.67 -6.03 10.36
C ASP A 1 29.64 -6.98 9.17
N ASN A 2 28.57 -7.78 9.03
CA ASN A 2 28.35 -8.74 7.93
C ASN A 2 26.91 -8.62 7.37
N ILE A 3 26.36 -7.41 7.30
CA ILE A 3 25.03 -7.17 6.73
C ILE A 3 25.23 -6.46 5.39
N GLY A 4 24.87 -7.14 4.30
CA GLY A 4 24.82 -6.57 2.96
C GLY A 4 23.37 -6.49 2.46
N TYR A 5 23.08 -5.46 1.68
CA TYR A 5 21.78 -5.27 1.05
C TYR A 5 21.92 -5.43 -0.46
N ILE A 6 20.95 -6.08 -1.09
CA ILE A 6 20.90 -6.32 -2.53
C ILE A 6 19.60 -5.75 -3.05
N ILE A 7 19.66 -5.04 -4.17
CA ILE A 7 18.46 -4.64 -4.91
C ILE A 7 17.89 -5.89 -5.58
N PRO A 8 16.67 -6.34 -5.24
CA PRO A 8 16.09 -7.54 -5.82
C PRO A 8 15.89 -7.40 -7.33
N TYR A 9 15.92 -8.52 -8.05
CA TYR A 9 15.75 -8.52 -9.51
C TYR A 9 14.41 -7.88 -9.94
N GLN A 10 13.35 -8.00 -9.12
CA GLN A 10 12.05 -7.41 -9.42
C GLN A 10 12.09 -5.88 -9.49
N VAL A 11 12.91 -5.24 -8.66
CA VAL A 11 13.08 -3.77 -8.70
C VAL A 11 13.82 -3.37 -9.98
N ILE A 12 14.84 -4.15 -10.39
CA ILE A 12 15.57 -3.92 -11.64
C ILE A 12 14.63 -4.13 -12.84
N LYS A 13 13.81 -5.18 -12.81
CA LYS A 13 12.83 -5.47 -13.86
C LYS A 13 11.81 -4.35 -13.97
N HIS A 14 11.20 -3.93 -12.87
CA HIS A 14 10.24 -2.82 -12.83
C HIS A 14 10.81 -1.54 -13.45
N PHE A 15 12.05 -1.19 -13.08
CA PHE A 15 12.75 -0.03 -13.68
C PHE A 15 12.92 -0.14 -15.20
N LEU A 16 13.32 -1.31 -15.70
CA LEU A 16 13.52 -1.53 -17.14
C LEU A 16 12.19 -1.51 -17.91
N ASP A 17 11.16 -2.18 -17.37
CA ASP A 17 9.82 -2.22 -17.95
C ASP A 17 9.21 -0.80 -18.04
N GLU A 18 9.40 0.00 -16.98
CA GLU A 18 8.95 1.40 -16.91
C GLU A 18 9.58 2.28 -18.00
N TYR A 19 10.89 2.11 -18.23
CA TYR A 19 11.62 2.82 -19.27
C TYR A 19 11.20 2.37 -20.67
N GLU A 20 10.99 1.07 -20.89
CA GLU A 20 10.54 0.53 -22.17
C GLU A 20 9.15 1.02 -22.56
N GLN A 21 8.22 1.11 -21.60
CA GLN A 21 6.84 1.53 -21.85
C GLN A 21 6.69 3.04 -22.09
N SER A 22 7.40 3.86 -21.31
CA SER A 22 7.18 5.32 -21.33
C SER A 22 8.29 6.12 -21.99
N GLY A 23 9.41 5.47 -22.36
CA GLY A 23 10.59 6.10 -22.93
C GLY A 23 11.44 6.90 -21.93
N MET A 24 11.06 6.92 -20.65
CA MET A 24 11.81 7.54 -19.56
C MET A 24 11.51 6.85 -18.22
N TYR A 25 12.32 7.08 -17.20
CA TYR A 25 12.02 6.56 -15.87
C TYR A 25 11.12 7.53 -15.10
N ARG A 26 9.86 7.17 -14.84
CA ARG A 26 8.89 8.00 -14.10
C ARG A 26 8.92 7.78 -12.59
N GLY A 27 9.61 6.74 -12.11
CA GLY A 27 9.69 6.42 -10.69
C GLY A 27 8.81 5.25 -10.28
N VAL A 28 8.58 5.15 -8.96
CA VAL A 28 7.70 4.17 -8.33
C VAL A 28 6.49 4.92 -7.78
N PRO A 29 5.24 4.47 -8.02
CA PRO A 29 4.06 5.19 -7.56
C PRO A 29 3.92 5.16 -6.04
N CYS A 30 3.17 6.13 -5.52
CA CYS A 30 2.68 6.14 -4.15
C CYS A 30 1.18 6.47 -4.15
N ALA A 31 0.44 5.97 -3.16
CA ALA A 31 -1.01 6.11 -3.14
C ALA A 31 -1.50 7.48 -2.64
N GLY A 32 -0.60 8.36 -2.16
CA GLY A 32 -0.98 9.72 -1.75
C GLY A 32 -1.70 9.81 -0.41
N PHE A 33 -1.66 8.78 0.43
CA PHE A 33 -2.19 8.82 1.79
C PHE A 33 -1.25 8.14 2.78
N ILE A 34 -1.46 8.40 4.07
CA ILE A 34 -0.71 7.85 5.19
C ILE A 34 -1.68 7.20 6.14
N THR A 35 -1.28 6.05 6.65
CA THR A 35 -2.10 5.21 7.51
C THR A 35 -1.52 5.02 8.90
N LEU A 36 -2.37 4.60 9.83
CA LEU A 36 -2.00 4.01 11.11
C LEU A 36 -2.58 2.61 11.22
N ASP A 37 -1.87 1.77 11.96
CA ASP A 37 -2.29 0.43 12.32
C ASP A 37 -3.54 0.48 13.23
N LEU A 38 -4.41 -0.51 13.10
CA LEU A 38 -5.66 -0.65 13.85
C LEU A 38 -5.65 -1.88 14.77
N GLU A 39 -4.50 -2.27 15.31
CA GLU A 39 -4.39 -3.46 16.19
C GLU A 39 -5.17 -3.32 17.51
N ASN A 40 -5.46 -2.09 17.94
CA ASN A 40 -6.14 -1.83 19.21
C ASN A 40 -7.66 -2.11 19.11
N PRO A 41 -8.23 -3.06 19.88
CA PRO A 41 -9.65 -3.40 19.80
C PRO A 41 -10.59 -2.23 20.12
N ALA A 42 -10.20 -1.33 21.02
CA ALA A 42 -11.01 -0.15 21.36
C ALA A 42 -11.02 0.88 20.21
N GLN A 43 -9.90 1.03 19.49
CA GLN A 43 -9.86 1.87 18.29
C GLN A 43 -10.72 1.28 17.17
N ARG A 44 -10.65 -0.04 16.94
CA ARG A 44 -11.52 -0.74 15.98
C ARG A 44 -13.00 -0.58 16.31
N ALA A 45 -13.36 -0.75 17.58
CA ALA A 45 -14.73 -0.55 18.06
C ALA A 45 -15.20 0.90 17.87
N TYR A 46 -14.32 1.88 18.13
CA TYR A 46 -14.61 3.30 17.92
C TYR A 46 -14.87 3.62 16.44
N MET A 47 -14.08 3.03 15.53
CA MET A 47 -14.27 3.13 14.08
C MET A 47 -15.43 2.27 13.55
N LYS A 48 -16.11 1.51 14.42
CA LYS A 48 -17.24 0.62 14.09
C LYS A 48 -16.87 -0.43 13.03
N MET A 49 -15.64 -0.93 13.08
CA MET A 49 -15.20 -1.99 12.17
C MET A 49 -15.93 -3.31 12.48
N PRO A 50 -16.37 -4.07 11.46
CA PRO A 50 -16.83 -5.44 11.65
C PRO A 50 -15.74 -6.32 12.27
N GLU A 51 -16.12 -7.29 13.11
CA GLU A 51 -15.17 -8.15 13.81
C GLU A 51 -14.36 -9.02 12.85
N GLU A 52 -14.99 -9.46 11.76
CA GLU A 52 -14.39 -10.33 10.73
C GLU A 52 -13.55 -9.57 9.70
N ARG A 53 -13.41 -8.26 9.84
CA ARG A 53 -12.68 -7.39 8.89
C ARG A 53 -11.48 -6.76 9.59
N SER A 54 -10.38 -6.68 8.85
CA SER A 54 -9.16 -5.98 9.23
C SER A 54 -8.88 -4.82 8.28
N GLY A 55 -7.99 -3.93 8.68
CA GLY A 55 -7.56 -2.84 7.81
C GLY A 55 -6.75 -1.78 8.54
N ILE A 56 -6.47 -0.69 7.84
CA ILE A 56 -5.62 0.40 8.32
C ILE A 56 -6.35 1.74 8.21
N LEU A 57 -6.11 2.62 9.17
CA LEU A 57 -6.79 3.92 9.27
C LEU A 57 -6.07 4.98 8.45
N VAL A 58 -6.76 5.64 7.52
CA VAL A 58 -6.24 6.80 6.80
C VAL A 58 -6.19 8.01 7.74
N VAL A 59 -4.99 8.54 8.01
CA VAL A 59 -4.82 9.68 8.92
C VAL A 59 -4.45 10.98 8.21
N ARG A 60 -3.85 10.88 7.02
CA ARG A 60 -3.49 12.05 6.21
C ARG A 60 -3.56 11.69 4.74
N ILE A 61 -4.02 12.63 3.95
CA ILE A 61 -4.07 12.52 2.49
C ILE A 61 -3.29 13.70 1.91
N ASP A 62 -2.47 13.44 0.89
CA ASP A 62 -1.80 14.49 0.13
C ASP A 62 -2.84 15.24 -0.71
N PRO A 63 -3.03 16.56 -0.51
CA PRO A 63 -4.03 17.34 -1.23
C PRO A 63 -3.84 17.36 -2.76
N LEU A 64 -2.65 17.06 -3.26
CA LEU A 64 -2.34 17.04 -4.69
C LEU A 64 -2.46 15.64 -5.31
N SER A 65 -2.75 14.61 -4.50
CA SER A 65 -2.95 13.24 -4.98
C SER A 65 -4.39 12.99 -5.45
N ASP A 66 -4.57 11.99 -6.32
CA ASP A 66 -5.91 11.56 -6.72
C ASP A 66 -6.69 10.94 -5.56
N ALA A 67 -6.01 10.40 -4.54
CA ALA A 67 -6.63 9.90 -3.31
C ALA A 67 -7.46 10.97 -2.60
N ALA A 68 -7.08 12.26 -2.67
CA ALA A 68 -7.84 13.36 -2.07
C ALA A 68 -9.24 13.56 -2.67
N ARG A 69 -9.51 12.97 -3.84
CA ARG A 69 -10.83 13.03 -4.49
C ARG A 69 -11.78 11.93 -4.03
N VAL A 70 -11.25 10.84 -3.48
CA VAL A 70 -12.01 9.61 -3.19
C VAL A 70 -11.96 9.19 -1.73
N LEU A 71 -10.86 9.44 -1.04
CA LEU A 71 -10.67 9.12 0.39
C LEU A 71 -10.90 10.35 1.27
N GLN A 72 -11.23 10.08 2.52
CA GLN A 72 -11.32 11.05 3.61
C GLN A 72 -10.47 10.61 4.79
N PRO A 73 -9.95 11.55 5.61
CA PRO A 73 -9.36 11.19 6.89
C PRO A 73 -10.37 10.40 7.72
N HIS A 74 -9.88 9.34 8.36
CA HIS A 74 -10.63 8.34 9.13
C HIS A 74 -11.35 7.26 8.31
N ASP A 75 -11.16 7.20 7.00
CA ASP A 75 -11.50 6.01 6.23
C ASP A 75 -10.61 4.83 6.64
N VAL A 76 -11.13 3.61 6.50
CA VAL A 76 -10.38 2.37 6.78
C VAL A 76 -10.19 1.62 5.48
N VAL A 77 -8.93 1.47 5.07
CA VAL A 77 -8.55 0.66 3.90
C VAL A 77 -8.47 -0.80 4.34
N MET A 78 -9.36 -1.64 3.81
CA MET A 78 -9.44 -3.06 4.15
C MET A 78 -8.81 -3.96 3.08
N GLU A 79 -8.69 -3.45 1.86
CA GLU A 79 -8.20 -4.19 0.70
C GLU A 79 -7.36 -3.24 -0.18
N VAL A 80 -6.35 -3.79 -0.85
CA VAL A 80 -5.52 -3.06 -1.82
C VAL A 80 -5.31 -3.98 -3.01
N SER A 81 -5.81 -3.59 -4.18
CA SER A 81 -5.74 -4.38 -5.43
C SER A 81 -6.19 -5.84 -5.23
N GLY A 82 -7.34 -6.06 -4.59
CA GLY A 82 -7.86 -7.41 -4.33
C GLY A 82 -7.24 -8.13 -3.14
N CYS A 83 -6.24 -7.55 -2.48
CA CYS A 83 -5.52 -8.19 -1.37
C CYS A 83 -5.95 -7.62 -0.02
N SER A 84 -6.44 -8.46 0.89
CA SER A 84 -6.86 -8.01 2.23
C SER A 84 -5.67 -7.52 3.06
N VAL A 85 -5.85 -6.37 3.71
CA VAL A 85 -4.88 -5.73 4.59
C VAL A 85 -5.20 -6.05 6.05
N ALA A 86 -4.19 -6.51 6.79
CA ALA A 86 -4.31 -6.78 8.23
C ALA A 86 -4.22 -5.49 9.06
N ASP A 87 -4.60 -5.60 10.34
CA ASP A 87 -4.61 -4.46 11.27
C ASP A 87 -3.22 -3.85 11.51
N ASP A 88 -2.15 -4.59 11.23
CA ASP A 88 -0.73 -4.17 11.30
C ASP A 88 -0.20 -3.61 9.97
N GLY A 89 -1.08 -3.38 8.98
CA GLY A 89 -0.70 -2.89 7.66
C GLY A 89 0.00 -3.91 6.77
N THR A 90 0.01 -5.19 7.14
CA THR A 90 0.58 -6.23 6.27
C THR A 90 -0.45 -6.82 5.31
N ALA A 91 0.00 -7.26 4.14
CA ALA A 91 -0.74 -8.05 3.18
C ALA A 91 0.00 -9.36 2.87
N ALA A 92 -0.72 -10.36 2.36
CA ALA A 92 -0.10 -11.61 1.92
C ALA A 92 0.85 -11.35 0.76
N PHE A 93 2.03 -11.96 0.78
CA PHE A 93 3.03 -11.82 -0.28
C PHE A 93 3.28 -13.14 -1.02
N ARG A 94 3.86 -14.13 -0.34
CA ARG A 94 4.12 -15.47 -0.89
C ARG A 94 4.16 -16.48 0.24
N ASP A 95 3.69 -17.70 -0.02
CA ASP A 95 3.63 -18.76 0.99
C ASP A 95 3.02 -18.23 2.31
N ASP A 96 3.74 -18.37 3.43
CA ASP A 96 3.37 -17.85 4.75
C ASP A 96 4.02 -16.47 5.07
N GLU A 97 4.64 -15.82 4.08
CA GLU A 97 5.27 -14.51 4.23
C GLU A 97 4.27 -13.37 3.98
N ARG A 98 4.38 -12.33 4.81
CA ARG A 98 3.60 -11.09 4.71
C ARG A 98 4.54 -9.91 4.57
N LEU A 99 4.14 -8.93 3.76
CA LEU A 99 4.85 -7.66 3.58
C LEU A 99 3.92 -6.51 3.91
N GLU A 100 4.50 -5.34 4.16
CA GLU A 100 3.71 -4.12 4.31
C GLU A 100 2.96 -3.80 2.99
N TYR A 101 1.71 -3.37 3.11
CA TYR A 101 0.78 -3.25 1.99
C TYR A 101 1.28 -2.32 0.86
N THR A 102 2.14 -1.33 1.16
CA THR A 102 2.69 -0.45 0.12
C THR A 102 3.62 -1.19 -0.83
N HIS A 103 4.06 -2.42 -0.52
CA HIS A 103 4.70 -3.27 -1.51
C HIS A 103 3.80 -3.54 -2.73
N LEU A 104 2.49 -3.72 -2.53
CA LEU A 104 1.52 -3.92 -3.61
C LEU A 104 1.47 -2.68 -4.51
N ILE A 105 1.35 -1.50 -3.89
CA ILE A 105 1.32 -0.21 -4.58
C ILE A 105 2.64 0.03 -5.33
N ARG A 106 3.79 -0.20 -4.69
CA ARG A 106 5.12 0.00 -5.28
C ARG A 106 5.45 -0.97 -6.42
N SER A 107 4.69 -2.06 -6.55
CA SER A 107 4.85 -3.01 -7.65
C SER A 107 4.08 -2.58 -8.90
N MET A 108 3.22 -1.55 -8.81
CA MET A 108 2.48 -0.97 -9.93
C MET A 108 3.33 0.05 -10.71
N HIS A 109 2.87 0.46 -11.88
CA HIS A 109 3.48 1.51 -12.69
C HIS A 109 2.77 2.86 -12.49
N VAL A 110 3.48 3.95 -12.80
CA VAL A 110 2.90 5.30 -12.70
C VAL A 110 1.76 5.43 -13.72
N GLY A 111 0.58 5.77 -13.23
CA GLY A 111 -0.64 5.92 -14.04
C GLY A 111 -1.55 4.69 -14.02
N ASP A 112 -1.15 3.59 -13.38
CA ASP A 112 -2.05 2.47 -13.11
C ASP A 112 -3.16 2.89 -12.12
N GLU A 113 -4.34 2.28 -12.26
CA GLU A 113 -5.47 2.49 -11.36
C GLU A 113 -5.33 1.60 -10.12
N LEU A 114 -5.39 2.21 -8.93
CA LEU A 114 -5.34 1.52 -7.64
C LEU A 114 -6.76 1.26 -7.14
N GLU A 115 -7.09 -0.01 -6.89
CA GLU A 115 -8.34 -0.43 -6.26
C GLU A 115 -8.16 -0.51 -4.73
N LEU A 116 -9.08 0.09 -3.97
CA LEU A 116 -9.09 0.20 -2.51
C LEU A 116 -10.44 -0.24 -1.92
#